data_AF-A0A349Q0U1-F1
#
_entry.id   AF-A0A349Q0U1-F1
#
_cell.length_a   1.000
_cell.length_b   1.000
_cell.length_c   1.000
_cell.angle_alpha   90.00
_cell.angle_beta   90.00
_cell.angle_gamma   90.00
#
_symmetry.space_group_name_H-M   'P 1'
#
loop_
_entity.id
_entity.type
_entity.pdbx_description
1 polymer ?
#
loop_
_entity_poly.entity_id
_entity_poly.type
_entity_poly.pdbx_seq_one_letter_code
_entity_poly.pdbx_strand_id
1 'polypeptide(L)'
;ISIQLRFNYFRNNSDENLTMIISIFRNIFKNKGSGLLLEAIEFWHNKNNIEIFKNQYKSYINETDMNGIFELAEENRNFGLTQTPQILINNYLFSNLYEREDIFYFIDELLEDEEILNEKV
;
A
#
# COMPACT_ATOMS: atom_id res chain seq x y z
N ILE A 1 -8.25 14.33 -6.61
CA ILE A 1 -8.19 13.32 -5.54
C ILE A 1 -7.13 12.28 -5.90
N SER A 2 -6.12 12.09 -5.05
CA SER A 2 -5.11 11.03 -5.19
C SER A 2 -5.20 10.06 -4.02
N ILE A 3 -5.13 8.75 -4.28
CA ILE A 3 -5.08 7.71 -3.25
C ILE A 3 -3.69 7.07 -3.27
N GLN A 4 -3.09 6.93 -2.09
CA GLN A 4 -1.84 6.20 -1.89
C GLN A 4 -2.06 5.06 -0.90
N LEU A 5 -1.52 3.89 -1.24
CA LEU A 5 -1.42 2.75 -0.34
C LEU A 5 0.03 2.61 0.10
N ARG A 6 0.28 2.69 1.40
CA ARG A 6 1.62 2.52 1.98
C ARG A 6 1.73 1.19 2.70
N PHE A 7 2.82 0.48 2.41
CA PHE A 7 3.15 -0.80 3.02
C PHE A 7 4.50 -0.69 3.72
N ASN A 8 4.55 -1.20 4.95
CA ASN A 8 5.77 -1.29 5.72
C ASN A 8 6.37 -2.68 5.58
N TYR A 9 7.66 -2.73 5.31
CA TYR A 9 8.42 -3.97 5.27
C TYR A 9 9.78 -3.77 5.95
N PHE A 10 9.94 -4.37 7.12
CA PHE A 10 11.15 -4.28 7.93
C PHE A 10 11.91 -5.59 7.85
N ARG A 11 13.02 -5.62 7.09
CA ARG A 11 13.81 -6.84 6.84
C ARG A 11 14.13 -7.64 8.11
N ASN A 12 14.48 -6.97 9.19
CA ASN A 12 14.88 -7.61 10.45
C ASN A 12 13.73 -8.33 11.17
N ASN A 13 12.48 -8.04 10.79
CA ASN A 13 11.27 -8.59 11.41
C ASN A 13 10.47 -9.46 10.42
N SER A 14 11.04 -9.78 9.26
CA SER A 14 10.36 -10.48 8.17
C SER A 14 10.94 -11.85 7.95
N ASP A 15 10.07 -12.83 7.72
CA ASP A 15 10.48 -14.15 7.24
C ASP A 15 10.70 -14.19 5.72
N GLU A 16 11.20 -15.32 5.22
CA GLU A 16 11.46 -15.52 3.79
C GLU A 16 10.18 -15.48 2.94
N ASN A 17 9.04 -15.92 3.48
CA ASN A 17 7.77 -15.93 2.76
C ASN A 17 7.25 -14.49 2.57
N LEU A 18 7.29 -13.68 3.61
CA LEU A 18 6.93 -12.26 3.53
C LEU A 18 7.89 -11.53 2.58
N THR A 19 9.19 -11.80 2.68
CA THR A 19 10.20 -11.26 1.75
C THR A 19 9.84 -11.59 0.31
N MET A 20 9.46 -12.84 0.04
CA MET A 20 9.05 -13.32 -1.28
C MET A 20 7.79 -12.60 -1.77
N ILE A 21 6.75 -12.48 -0.95
CA ILE A 21 5.50 -11.81 -1.31
C ILE A 21 5.75 -10.34 -1.68
N ILE A 22 6.49 -9.60 -0.85
CA ILE A 22 6.79 -8.20 -1.12
C ILE A 22 7.67 -8.06 -2.37
N SER A 23 8.59 -8.98 -2.60
CA SER A 23 9.42 -8.99 -3.82
C SER A 23 8.58 -9.22 -5.08
N ILE A 24 7.61 -10.16 -5.02
CA ILE A 24 6.64 -10.39 -6.10
C ILE A 24 5.79 -9.14 -6.33
N PHE A 25 5.25 -8.52 -5.28
CA PHE A 25 4.47 -7.28 -5.39
C PHE A 25 5.28 -6.17 -6.04
N ARG A 26 6.53 -5.97 -5.62
CA ARG A 26 7.43 -4.99 -6.24
C ARG A 26 7.64 -5.27 -7.72
N ASN A 27 7.91 -6.53 -8.08
CA ASN A 27 8.13 -6.92 -9.46
C ASN A 27 6.88 -6.75 -10.32
N ILE A 28 5.70 -7.06 -9.79
CA ILE A 28 4.42 -6.82 -10.46
C ILE A 28 4.25 -5.33 -10.71
N PHE A 29 4.41 -4.50 -9.66
CA PHE A 29 4.25 -3.05 -9.78
C PHE A 29 5.20 -2.45 -10.81
N LYS A 30 6.49 -2.82 -10.76
CA LYS A 30 7.52 -2.34 -11.69
C LYS A 30 7.21 -2.72 -13.14
N ASN A 31 6.69 -3.92 -13.39
CA ASN A 31 6.55 -4.47 -14.73
C ASN A 31 5.15 -4.26 -15.35
N LYS A 32 4.11 -4.13 -14.53
CA LYS A 32 2.69 -4.12 -14.95
C LYS A 32 1.87 -2.99 -14.32
N GLY A 33 2.41 -2.28 -13.34
CA GLY A 33 1.74 -1.17 -12.68
C GLY A 33 0.78 -1.58 -11.56
N SER A 34 0.00 -0.61 -11.09
CA SER A 34 -0.86 -0.73 -9.90
C SER A 34 -2.05 -1.68 -10.09
N GLY A 35 -2.64 -1.76 -11.29
CA GLY A 35 -3.81 -2.60 -11.52
C GLY A 35 -3.57 -4.06 -11.18
N LEU A 36 -2.54 -4.67 -11.78
CA LEU A 36 -2.19 -6.07 -11.49
C LEU A 36 -1.64 -6.25 -10.06
N LEU A 37 -1.00 -5.22 -9.48
CA LEU A 37 -0.59 -5.27 -8.09
C LEU A 37 -1.79 -5.41 -7.15
N LEU A 38 -2.86 -4.63 -7.38
CA LEU A 38 -4.07 -4.71 -6.56
C LEU A 38 -4.73 -6.08 -6.66
N GLU A 39 -4.82 -6.65 -7.87
CA GLU A 39 -5.31 -8.02 -8.07
C GLU A 39 -4.46 -9.04 -7.31
N ALA A 40 -3.13 -8.88 -7.28
CA ALA A 40 -2.24 -9.76 -6.54
C ALA A 40 -2.38 -9.64 -5.03
N ILE A 41 -2.57 -8.42 -4.52
CA ILE A 41 -2.85 -8.17 -3.10
C ILE A 41 -4.18 -8.82 -2.70
N GLU A 42 -5.23 -8.63 -3.50
CA GLU A 42 -6.54 -9.25 -3.28
C GLU A 42 -6.44 -10.78 -3.31
N PHE A 43 -5.74 -11.33 -4.29
CA PHE A 43 -5.54 -12.77 -4.39
C PHE A 43 -4.81 -13.32 -3.16
N TRP A 44 -3.74 -12.66 -2.72
CA TRP A 44 -3.00 -13.04 -1.51
C TRP A 44 -3.91 -13.00 -0.28
N HIS A 45 -4.66 -11.91 -0.10
CA HIS A 45 -5.60 -11.75 1.00
C HIS A 45 -6.65 -12.87 1.03
N ASN A 46 -7.24 -13.19 -0.13
CA ASN A 46 -8.33 -14.15 -0.22
C ASN A 46 -7.87 -15.61 -0.11
N LYS A 47 -6.67 -15.95 -0.60
CA LYS A 47 -6.15 -17.33 -0.58
C LYS A 47 -5.29 -17.63 0.63
N ASN A 48 -4.54 -16.65 1.12
CA ASN A 48 -3.61 -16.74 2.24
C ASN A 48 -2.74 -18.01 2.22
N ASN A 49 -2.26 -18.38 1.02
CA ASN A 49 -1.50 -19.60 0.79
C ASN A 49 -0.32 -19.30 -0.15
N ILE A 50 0.89 -19.43 0.41
CA ILE A 50 2.12 -19.01 -0.27
C ILE A 50 2.42 -19.84 -1.53
N GLU A 51 2.15 -21.13 -1.52
CA GLU A 51 2.46 -22.00 -2.65
C GLU A 51 1.51 -21.74 -3.82
N ILE A 52 0.23 -21.52 -3.54
CA ILE A 52 -0.75 -21.11 -4.55
C ILE A 52 -0.37 -19.74 -5.11
N PHE A 53 0.01 -18.79 -4.26
CA PHE A 53 0.42 -17.45 -4.68
C PHE A 53 1.67 -17.46 -5.56
N LYS A 54 2.72 -18.19 -5.15
CA LYS A 54 3.95 -18.37 -5.94
C LYS A 54 3.66 -18.98 -7.30
N ASN A 55 2.81 -20.00 -7.36
CA ASN A 55 2.46 -20.63 -8.63
C ASN A 55 1.71 -19.66 -9.55
N GLN A 56 0.74 -18.91 -9.02
CA GLN A 56 -0.03 -17.92 -9.77
C GLN A 56 0.86 -16.79 -10.34
N TYR A 57 1.80 -16.28 -9.54
CA TYR A 57 2.66 -15.15 -9.91
C TYR A 57 4.11 -15.56 -10.21
N LYS A 58 4.33 -16.80 -10.63
CA LYS A 58 5.64 -17.40 -10.91
C LYS A 58 6.55 -16.52 -11.78
N SER A 59 5.99 -15.87 -12.79
CA SER A 59 6.75 -15.01 -13.72
C SER A 59 7.36 -13.77 -13.06
N TYR A 60 6.96 -13.45 -11.83
CA TYR A 60 7.45 -12.31 -11.05
C TYR A 60 8.36 -12.72 -9.89
N ILE A 61 8.71 -14.00 -9.78
CA ILE A 61 9.69 -14.52 -8.82
C ILE A 61 11.09 -14.35 -9.42
N ASN A 62 11.59 -13.10 -9.43
CA ASN A 62 12.95 -12.78 -9.84
C ASN A 62 13.58 -11.86 -8.80
N GLU A 63 14.92 -11.83 -8.72
CA GLU A 63 15.62 -10.87 -7.87
C GLU A 63 15.22 -9.44 -8.21
N THR A 64 15.06 -8.64 -7.16
CA THR A 64 14.56 -7.28 -7.27
C THR A 64 15.21 -6.40 -6.21
N ASP A 65 15.55 -5.18 -6.58
CA ASP A 65 16.17 -4.22 -5.66
C ASP A 65 15.17 -3.76 -4.59
N MET A 66 15.36 -4.10 -3.33
CA MET A 66 14.40 -3.76 -2.28
C MET A 66 14.68 -2.42 -1.58
N ASN A 67 15.71 -1.67 -1.98
CA ASN A 67 16.14 -0.46 -1.29
C ASN A 67 15.03 0.57 -1.14
N GLY A 68 14.31 0.88 -2.22
CA GLY A 68 13.18 1.83 -2.16
C GLY A 68 12.03 1.39 -1.24
N ILE A 69 11.86 0.09 -1.01
CA ILE A 69 10.86 -0.42 -0.05
C ILE A 69 11.34 -0.20 1.39
N PHE A 70 12.63 -0.38 1.65
CA PHE A 70 13.23 -0.11 2.96
C PHE A 70 13.20 1.38 3.30
N GLU A 71 13.57 2.23 2.35
CA GLU A 71 13.50 3.68 2.50
C GLU A 71 12.07 4.14 2.81
N LEU A 72 11.08 3.62 2.08
CA LEU A 72 9.67 3.93 2.34
C LEU A 72 9.23 3.47 3.74
N ALA A 73 9.66 2.29 4.20
CA ALA A 73 9.31 1.80 5.53
C ALA A 73 9.90 2.65 6.65
N GLU A 74 11.14 3.14 6.50
CA GLU A 74 11.76 4.06 7.45
C GLU A 74 11.13 5.45 7.40
N GLU A 75 10.80 5.96 6.20
CA GLU A 75 10.04 7.20 6.05
C GLU A 75 8.70 7.09 6.80
N ASN A 76 7.93 6.03 6.56
CA ASN A 76 6.67 5.79 7.23
C ASN A 76 6.85 5.74 8.75
N ARG A 77 7.84 5.00 9.24
CA ARG A 77 8.14 4.94 10.67
C ARG A 77 8.37 6.32 11.28
N ASN A 78 9.11 7.19 10.59
CA ASN A 78 9.38 8.57 11.05
C ASN A 78 8.11 9.43 11.10
N PHE A 79 7.13 9.16 10.24
CA PHE A 79 5.82 9.81 10.26
C PHE A 79 4.78 9.12 11.17
N GLY A 80 5.19 8.11 11.96
CA GLY A 80 4.27 7.35 12.82
C GLY A 80 3.34 6.40 12.04
N LEU A 81 3.62 6.19 10.76
CA LEU A 81 2.87 5.38 9.83
C LEU A 81 3.23 3.89 9.97
N THR A 82 2.92 3.26 11.11
CA THR A 82 3.45 1.93 11.48
C THR A 82 2.60 0.73 11.08
N GLN A 83 1.33 0.93 10.72
CA GLN A 83 0.41 -0.13 10.31
C GLN A 83 0.45 -0.38 8.80
N THR A 84 -0.12 -1.48 8.31
CA THR A 84 -0.13 -1.79 6.87
C THR A 84 -1.41 -2.56 6.49
N PRO A 85 -2.06 -2.22 5.35
CA PRO A 85 -1.79 -1.04 4.54
C PRO A 85 -2.25 0.23 5.26
N GLN A 86 -1.60 1.36 4.94
CA GLN A 86 -2.15 2.67 5.25
C GLN A 86 -2.67 3.34 4.00
N ILE A 87 -3.80 4.02 4.13
CA ILE A 87 -4.45 4.70 3.03
C ILE A 87 -4.24 6.19 3.25
N LEU A 88 -3.71 6.89 2.24
CA LEU A 88 -3.68 8.34 2.24
C LEU A 88 -4.54 8.87 1.09
N ILE A 89 -5.34 9.89 1.37
CA ILE A 89 -6.14 10.62 0.39
C ILE A 89 -5.64 12.06 0.37
N ASN A 90 -5.17 12.53 -0.79
CA ASN A 90 -4.49 13.84 -0.92
C ASN A 90 -3.40 14.07 0.16
N ASN A 91 -2.65 13.02 0.51
CA ASN A 91 -1.63 13.00 1.58
C ASN A 91 -2.16 13.09 3.03
N TYR A 92 -3.47 13.14 3.25
CA TYR A 92 -4.07 12.96 4.56
C TYR A 92 -4.26 11.47 4.87
N LEU A 93 -3.84 11.04 6.06
CA LEU A 93 -4.07 9.68 6.51
C LEU A 93 -5.57 9.43 6.66
N PHE A 94 -6.07 8.36 6.02
CA PHE A 94 -7.46 7.94 6.16
C PHE A 94 -7.76 7.62 7.63
N SER A 95 -8.74 8.32 8.18
CA SER A 95 -9.07 8.26 9.60
C SER A 95 -9.66 6.89 9.97
N ASN A 96 -9.27 6.37 11.13
CA ASN A 96 -9.84 5.16 11.71
C ASN A 96 -11.25 5.36 12.29
N LEU A 97 -11.80 6.57 12.20
CA LEU A 97 -13.18 6.88 12.58
C LEU A 97 -14.20 6.48 11.50
N TYR A 98 -13.73 6.24 10.26
CA TYR A 98 -14.57 5.78 9.14
C TYR A 98 -14.37 4.29 8.91
N GLU A 99 -15.46 3.60 8.58
CA GLU A 99 -15.35 2.30 7.93
C GLU A 99 -14.81 2.49 6.51
N ARG A 100 -14.20 1.45 5.93
CA ARG A 100 -13.56 1.57 4.60
C ARG A 100 -14.58 1.82 3.49
N GLU A 101 -15.79 1.30 3.66
CA GLU A 101 -16.92 1.51 2.77
C GLU A 101 -17.38 2.97 2.75
N ASP A 102 -17.08 3.70 3.83
CA ASP A 102 -17.45 5.10 4.07
C ASP A 102 -16.37 6.10 3.59
N ILE A 103 -15.41 5.64 2.78
CA ILE A 103 -14.30 6.46 2.26
C ILE A 103 -14.74 7.74 1.54
N PHE A 104 -15.94 7.73 0.93
CA PHE A 104 -16.49 8.89 0.24
C PHE A 104 -16.82 10.04 1.19
N TYR A 105 -17.31 9.77 2.41
CA TYR A 105 -17.59 10.82 3.39
C TYR A 105 -16.32 11.53 3.83
N PHE A 106 -15.22 10.78 4.02
CA PHE A 106 -13.93 11.38 4.32
C PHE A 106 -13.38 12.21 3.16
N ILE A 107 -13.61 11.79 1.91
CA ILE A 107 -13.25 12.59 0.73
C ILE A 107 -14.04 13.89 0.70
N ASP A 108 -15.35 13.84 0.94
CA ASP A 108 -16.22 15.02 0.91
C ASP A 108 -15.80 16.03 1.99
N GLU A 109 -15.51 15.59 3.21
CA GLU A 109 -14.96 16.45 4.27
C GLU A 109 -13.63 17.13 3.87
N LEU A 110 -12.71 16.39 3.23
CA LEU A 110 -11.46 16.97 2.76
C LEU A 110 -11.68 18.03 1.68
N LEU A 111 -12.66 17.84 0.80
CA LEU A 111 -13.00 18.82 -0.24
C LEU A 111 -13.63 20.08 0.36
N GLU A 112 -14.53 19.93 1.33
CA GLU A 112 -15.13 21.07 2.04
C GLU A 112 -14.06 21.89 2.78
N ASP A 113 -13.11 21.24 3.46
CA ASP A 113 -12.00 21.91 4.13
C ASP A 113 -11.07 22.65 3.14
N GLU A 114 -10.79 22.05 1.98
CA GLU A 114 -10.00 22.70 0.91
C GLU A 114 -10.73 23.91 0.30
N GLU A 115 -12.06 23.85 0.14
CA GLU A 115 -12.88 24.97 -0.33
C GLU A 115 -12.84 26.14 0.66
N ILE A 116 -12.97 25.90 1.96
CA ILE A 116 -12.89 26.94 3.00
C ILE A 116 -11.53 27.65 3.01
N LEU A 117 -10.44 26.92 2.74
CA LEU A 117 -9.09 27.51 2.64
C LEU A 117 -8.92 28.37 1.37
N ASN A 118 -9.57 27.99 0.27
CA ASN A 118 -9.48 28.70 -1.01
C ASN A 118 -10.44 29.89 -1.11
N GLU A 119 -11.49 29.97 -0.29
CA GLU A 119 -12.41 31.13 -0.22
C GLU A 119 -11.81 32.35 0.54
N LYS A 120 -10.68 32.20 1.25
CA LYS A 120 -10.03 33.29 2.00
C LYS A 120 -8.97 34.08 1.20
N VAL A 121 -9.04 34.08 -0.14
CA VAL A 121 -8.15 34.85 -1.02
C VAL A 121 -8.88 35.97 -1.74
#